data_AF-A0A832FGP2-F1
#
_entry.id   AF-A0A832FGP2-F1
#
_cell.length_a   1.000
_cell.length_b   1.000
_cell.length_c   1.000
_cell.angle_alpha   90.00
_cell.angle_beta   90.00
_cell.angle_gamma   90.00
#
_symmetry.space_group_name_H-M   'P 1'
#
loop_
_entity.id
_entity.type
_entity.pdbx_description
1 polymer ?
#
loop_
_entity_poly.entity_id
_entity_poly.type
_entity_poly.pdbx_seq_one_letter_code
_entity_poly.pdbx_strand_id
1 'polypeptide(L)' 'MRTNIDRLVKISVVGEVASPVYGRGVYNISAEGTPMVLPGVGGITYNVRVGDPACGWEADHVEPGVSIENKENDPT' A
#
# COMPACT_ATOMS: atom_id res chain seq x y z
N MET A 1 -30.03 9.32 -1.13
CA MET A 1 -29.30 10.26 -2.02
C MET A 1 -29.73 10.01 -3.45
N ARG A 2 -29.98 11.03 -4.28
CA ARG A 2 -30.26 10.87 -5.72
C ARG A 2 -28.94 10.89 -6.49
N THR A 3 -28.69 9.90 -7.36
CA THR A 3 -27.45 9.79 -8.16
C THR A 3 -27.76 9.52 -9.63
N ASN A 4 -26.72 9.58 -10.48
CA ASN A 4 -26.76 9.23 -11.91
C ASN A 4 -26.04 7.90 -12.21
N ILE A 5 -26.01 6.98 -11.23
CA ILE A 5 -25.20 5.75 -11.29
C ILE A 5 -25.45 4.91 -12.56
N ASP A 6 -26.67 4.95 -13.09
CA ASP A 6 -27.07 4.23 -14.31
C ASP A 6 -26.48 4.80 -15.60
N ARG A 7 -25.87 6.00 -15.55
CA ARG A 7 -25.28 6.69 -16.71
C ARG A 7 -23.74 6.68 -16.69
N LEU A 8 -23.11 6.04 -15.70
CA LEU A 8 -21.66 5.99 -15.59
C LEU A 8 -21.08 4.87 -16.47
N VAL A 9 -20.01 5.18 -17.20
CA VAL A 9 -19.23 4.18 -17.97
C VAL A 9 -18.36 3.38 -17.00
N LYS A 10 -18.34 2.05 -17.15
CA LYS A 10 -17.42 1.15 -16.44
C LYS A 10 -16.38 0.63 -17.43
N ILE A 11 -15.11 0.61 -17.01
CA ILE A 11 -13.97 0.18 -17.81
C ILE A 11 -13.17 -0.88 -17.06
N SER A 12 -12.56 -1.82 -17.79
CA SER A 12 -11.62 -2.79 -17.22
C SER A 12 -10.31 -2.09 -16.85
N VAL A 13 -9.89 -2.22 -15.60
CA VAL A 13 -8.58 -1.78 -15.11
C VAL A 13 -7.81 -3.01 -14.67
N VAL A 14 -6.58 -3.17 -15.16
CA VAL A 14 -5.68 -4.29 -14.84
C VAL A 14 -4.48 -3.76 -14.07
N GLY A 15 -3.99 -4.54 -13.12
CA GLY A 15 -2.75 -4.32 -12.39
C GLY A 15 -2.20 -5.64 -11.85
N GLU A 16 -1.01 -5.60 -11.29
CA GLU A 16 -0.33 -6.76 -10.70
C GLU A 16 -0.13 -6.57 -9.20
N VAL A 17 0.00 -7.67 -8.46
CA VAL A 17 0.38 -7.59 -7.04
C VAL A 17 1.77 -6.98 -6.94
N ALA A 18 1.88 -5.88 -6.20
CA ALA A 18 3.14 -5.18 -5.97
C ALA A 18 4.07 -6.03 -5.11
N SER A 19 5.37 -6.00 -5.38
CA SER A 19 6.34 -6.60 -4.45
C SER A 19 6.41 -5.78 -3.16
N PRO A 20 6.69 -6.37 -1.99
CA PRO A 20 7.04 -5.58 -0.82
C PRO A 20 8.35 -4.87 -1.10
N VAL A 21 8.37 -3.54 -0.92
CA VAL A 21 9.55 -2.72 -1.24
C VAL A 21 10.04 -1.99 0.01
N TYR A 22 11.37 -1.99 0.17
CA TYR A 22 12.04 -0.92 0.90
C TYR A 22 12.35 0.14 -0.16
N GLY A 23 12.05 1.41 0.12
CA GLY A 23 12.25 2.49 -0.84
C GLY A 23 13.73 2.71 -1.21
N ARG A 24 14.14 3.95 -1.47
CA ARG A 24 15.54 4.26 -1.87
C ARG A 24 16.61 3.86 -0.84
N GLY A 25 16.22 3.49 0.38
CA GLY A 25 17.12 3.01 1.42
C GLY A 25 16.46 1.96 2.31
N VAL A 26 17.29 1.23 3.06
CA VAL A 26 16.86 0.18 4.00
C VAL A 26 16.21 0.77 5.27
N TYR A 27 16.52 2.03 5.58
CA TYR A 27 16.08 2.69 6.80
C TYR A 27 14.98 3.72 6.52
N ASN A 28 13.91 3.64 7.31
CA ASN A 28 12.96 4.73 7.52
C ASN A 28 13.43 5.57 8.71
N ILE A 29 13.20 6.89 8.67
CA ILE A 29 13.66 7.80 9.72
C ILE A 29 12.47 8.13 10.64
N SER A 30 12.61 7.83 11.93
CA SER A 30 11.60 8.17 12.94
C SER A 30 11.46 9.68 13.10
N ALA A 31 10.40 10.13 13.77
CA ALA A 31 10.18 11.54 14.08
C ALA A 31 11.32 12.15 14.93
N GLU A 32 12.03 11.32 15.69
CA GLU A 32 13.16 11.68 16.53
C GLU A 32 14.50 11.60 15.78
N GLY A 33 14.50 11.24 14.49
CA GLY A 33 15.70 11.11 13.67
C GLY A 33 16.42 9.77 13.84
N THR A 34 15.77 8.75 14.39
CA THR A 34 16.37 7.41 14.56
C THR A 34 16.10 6.54 13.32
N PRO A 35 17.10 5.85 12.74
CA PRO A 35 16.90 4.94 11.64
C PRO A 35 16.23 3.63 12.09
N MET A 36 15.20 3.20 11.38
CA MET A 36 14.36 2.04 11.68
C MET A 36 14.26 1.13 10.45
N VAL A 37 14.20 -0.20 10.67
CA VAL A 37 13.95 -1.19 9.62
C VAL A 37 12.61 -1.85 9.90
N LEU A 38 11.57 -1.38 9.23
CA LEU A 38 10.18 -1.80 9.46
C LEU A 38 9.53 -2.23 8.13
N PRO A 39 8.60 -3.19 8.14
CA PRO A 39 7.75 -3.48 6.98
C PRO A 39 6.92 -2.26 6.58
N GLY A 40 6.65 -2.11 5.28
CA GLY A 40 5.85 -1.00 4.76
C GLY A 40 4.97 -1.34 3.57
N VAL A 41 5.08 -0.56 2.50
CA VAL A 41 4.22 -0.64 1.31
C VAL A 41 4.48 -1.88 0.44
N GLY A 42 3.48 -2.25 -0.34
CA GLY A 42 3.52 -3.34 -1.30
C GLY A 42 3.25 -4.72 -0.68
N GLY A 43 3.10 -5.72 -1.55
CA GLY A 43 2.98 -7.11 -1.16
C GLY A 43 1.57 -7.57 -0.76
N ILE A 44 1.56 -8.72 -0.09
CA ILE A 44 0.36 -9.34 0.49
C ILE A 44 0.55 -9.36 2.01
N THR A 45 -0.06 -8.41 2.70
CA THR A 45 -0.03 -8.31 4.16
C THR A 45 -1.07 -9.25 4.76
N TYR A 46 -0.61 -10.34 5.36
CA TYR A 46 -1.50 -11.43 5.80
C TYR A 46 -2.35 -11.05 7.02
N ASN A 47 -1.79 -10.26 7.93
CA ASN A 47 -2.29 -10.02 9.29
C ASN A 47 -2.67 -8.54 9.56
N VAL A 48 -2.80 -7.71 8.53
CA VAL A 48 -3.39 -6.37 8.60
C VAL A 48 -4.47 -6.27 7.52
N ARG A 49 -5.70 -5.97 7.92
CA ARG A 49 -6.90 -5.97 7.06
C ARG A 49 -7.73 -4.71 7.26
N VAL A 50 -8.60 -4.43 6.28
CA VAL A 50 -9.57 -3.33 6.39
C VAL A 50 -10.46 -3.57 7.62
N GLY A 51 -10.45 -2.61 8.54
CA GLY A 51 -11.16 -2.67 9.81
C GLY A 51 -10.26 -2.88 11.03
N ASP A 52 -9.01 -3.31 10.84
CA ASP A 52 -8.02 -3.40 11.92
C ASP A 52 -7.60 -1.99 12.40
N PRO A 53 -7.08 -1.86 13.64
CA PRO A 53 -6.51 -0.59 14.11
C PRO A 53 -5.39 -0.11 13.19
N ALA A 54 -5.43 1.19 12.86
CA ALA A 54 -4.39 1.82 12.04
C ALA A 54 -3.05 1.99 12.77
N CYS A 55 -3.07 1.98 14.12
CA CYS A 55 -1.90 2.15 14.97
C CYS A 55 -1.65 0.88 15.81
N GLY A 56 -0.44 0.76 16.39
CA GLY A 56 -0.06 -0.37 17.24
C GLY A 56 0.70 -1.48 16.53
N TRP A 57 1.05 -1.28 15.25
CA TRP A 57 1.90 -2.16 14.46
C TRP A 57 3.34 -1.62 14.45
N GLU A 58 4.32 -2.51 14.54
CA GLU A 58 5.74 -2.20 14.26
C GLU A 58 5.95 -2.18 12.74
N ALA A 59 5.43 -1.14 12.10
CA ALA A 59 5.43 -0.97 10.65
C ALA A 59 5.46 0.51 10.27
N ASP A 60 5.86 0.82 9.04
CA ASP A 60 5.82 2.17 8.46
C ASP A 60 5.11 2.14 7.12
N HIS A 61 3.96 2.80 7.01
CA HIS A 61 3.15 2.80 5.78
C HIS A 61 2.70 1.39 5.31
N VAL A 62 2.38 0.48 6.25
CA VAL A 62 1.86 -0.84 5.89
C VAL A 62 0.49 -0.76 5.21
N GLU A 63 0.33 -1.51 4.13
CA GLU A 63 -0.91 -1.56 3.36
C GLU A 63 -1.71 -2.83 3.70
N PRO A 64 -3.03 -2.74 3.99
CA PRO A 64 -3.81 -3.89 4.40
C PRO A 64 -4.17 -4.78 3.21
N GLY A 65 -4.04 -6.10 3.38
CA GLY A 65 -4.44 -7.08 2.39
C GLY A 65 -3.49 -7.19 1.20
N VAL A 66 -3.88 -6.68 0.04
CA VAL A 66 -3.14 -6.85 -1.22
C VAL A 66 -2.95 -5.52 -1.90
N SER A 67 -1.69 -5.14 -2.12
CA SER A 67 -1.31 -3.95 -2.87
C SER A 67 -1.17 -4.27 -4.35
N ILE A 68 -1.76 -3.43 -5.21
CA ILE A 68 -1.72 -3.59 -6.66
C ILE A 68 -1.06 -2.38 -7.29
N GLU A 69 -0.14 -2.61 -8.22
CA GLU A 69 0.58 -1.58 -8.96
C GLU A 69 0.43 -1.76 -10.48
N ASN A 70 0.79 -0.71 -11.22
CA ASN A 70 1.02 -0.78 -12.65
C ASN A 70 2.53 -0.91 -12.90
N LYS A 71 2.98 -2.08 -13.37
CA LYS A 71 4.40 -2.36 -13.60
C LYS A 71 4.99 -1.68 -14.83
N GLU A 72 4.20 -1.25 -15.79
CA GLU A 72 4.74 -0.68 -17.03
C GLU A 72 5.41 0.69 -16.84
N ASN A 73 5.13 1.38 -15.73
CA ASN A 73 5.66 2.71 -15.45
C ASN A 73 6.62 2.76 -14.26
N ASP A 74 7.11 1.62 -13.78
CA ASP A 74 8.02 1.61 -12.63
C ASP A 74 9.45 1.89 -13.10
N PRO A 75 10.05 3.06 -12.76
CA PRO A 75 11.44 3.30 -13.08
C PRO A 75 12.29 2.40 -12.16
N THR A 76 12.82 1.32 -12.72
CA THR A 76 13.85 0.47 -12.08
C THR A 76 14.99 1.28 -11.49
#